data_AF-A0A7X4JJ44-F1
#
_entry.id   AF-A0A7X4JJ44-F1
#
_cell.length_a   1.000
_cell.length_b   1.000
_cell.length_c   1.000
_cell.angle_alpha   90.00
_cell.angle_beta   90.00
_cell.angle_gamma   90.00
#
_symmetry.space_group_name_H-M   'P 1'
#
loop_
_entity.id
_entity.type
_entity.pdbx_description
1 polymer ?
#
loop_
_entity_poly.entity_id
_entity_poly.type
_entity_poly.pdbx_seq_one_letter_code
_entity_poly.pdbx_strand_id
1 'polypeptide(L)'
;MERGAPSFFRGEGDRDQHGCARGASAASCLLAFKESGHRVAALKRSSPPLALQVRYRYRLYPTPGQKQALARQFGCCHVVWNDVLAPSQSIYQEGRKYPGGGELQRRCITQAKRTEERSWLSEVSASVLQQSVRDLDKAFRFWWESKGKVRAPRFKKRSTAQSARICGRDFRTTDRGVHFPKVGELKLHWSRPLPSPPSSCTIVKDCPGRYFASFVVDLEDRDLSPVFGQNIGIDLGLASLAVTSDGEKIAPPKFLRAALKPLRRLQRNLKHKQRGSNRLALARLRVAKLHAKVADRRLDFLHKPSTRLIHENQAVCIEEKSTALACPQP
;
A
#
# COMPACT_ATOMS: atom_id res chain seq x y z
N MET A 1 -46.58 50.54 -30.26
CA MET A 1 -45.44 50.27 -31.15
C MET A 1 -44.90 48.90 -30.75
N GLU A 2 -45.46 47.75 -31.17
CA GLU A 2 -45.65 47.27 -32.55
C GLU A 2 -44.35 47.49 -33.34
N ARG A 3 -43.61 46.51 -33.89
CA ARG A 3 -43.82 45.13 -34.40
C ARG A 3 -42.41 44.44 -34.38
N GLY A 4 -42.20 43.14 -34.48
CA GLY A 4 -43.05 41.99 -34.76
C GLY A 4 -42.21 40.70 -34.78
N ALA A 5 -42.86 39.57 -34.49
CA ALA A 5 -42.44 38.23 -34.91
C ALA A 5 -42.94 37.98 -36.35
N PRO A 6 -42.39 36.98 -37.05
CA PRO A 6 -43.09 35.68 -37.22
C PRO A 6 -42.11 34.48 -37.14
N SER A 7 -42.37 33.40 -36.40
CA SER A 7 -43.24 32.23 -36.67
C SER A 7 -42.85 31.33 -37.86
N PHE A 8 -42.56 30.06 -37.51
CA PHE A 8 -42.94 28.81 -38.18
C PHE A 8 -42.28 28.38 -39.51
N PHE A 9 -41.56 27.26 -39.47
CA PHE A 9 -41.76 26.14 -40.41
C PHE A 9 -41.46 24.80 -39.72
N ARG A 10 -42.43 23.88 -39.78
CA ARG A 10 -42.28 22.44 -39.56
C ARG A 10 -41.58 21.84 -40.77
N GLY A 11 -40.68 20.88 -40.55
CA GLY A 11 -40.21 19.94 -41.56
C GLY A 11 -39.99 18.58 -40.92
N GLU A 12 -40.78 17.60 -41.34
CA GLU A 12 -40.64 16.17 -41.02
C GLU A 12 -39.42 15.56 -41.72
N GLY A 13 -38.88 14.50 -41.11
CA GLY A 13 -38.13 13.44 -41.80
C GLY A 13 -36.64 13.72 -42.03
N ASP A 14 -35.77 13.07 -41.25
CA ASP A 14 -35.22 11.84 -41.77
C ASP A 14 -34.71 10.91 -40.66
N ARG A 15 -34.91 9.62 -40.91
CA ARG A 15 -34.42 8.52 -40.08
C ARG A 15 -32.92 8.42 -40.33
N ASP A 16 -32.10 8.50 -39.29
CA ASP A 16 -30.83 7.80 -39.31
C ASP A 16 -30.52 7.09 -38.01
N GLN A 17 -30.39 5.79 -38.18
CA GLN A 17 -30.20 4.75 -37.21
C GLN A 17 -28.73 4.75 -36.79
N HIS A 18 -28.37 5.27 -35.62
CA HIS A 18 -27.10 4.88 -34.98
C HIS A 18 -27.40 4.22 -33.64
N GLY A 19 -27.64 2.91 -33.74
CA GLY A 19 -27.73 2.01 -32.61
C GLY A 19 -26.48 2.08 -31.75
N CYS A 20 -26.70 2.38 -30.47
CA CYS A 20 -25.71 2.26 -29.42
C CYS A 20 -25.36 0.76 -29.26
N ALA A 21 -24.34 0.30 -29.98
CA ALA A 21 -23.82 -1.05 -29.85
C ALA A 21 -23.23 -1.22 -28.44
N ARG A 22 -23.85 -2.13 -27.69
CA ARG A 22 -23.47 -2.54 -26.34
C ARG A 22 -22.17 -3.35 -26.37
N GLY A 23 -21.45 -3.27 -25.25
CA GLY A 23 -20.16 -3.86 -24.95
C GLY A 23 -19.81 -5.18 -25.65
N ALA A 24 -18.63 -5.19 -26.27
CA ALA A 24 -17.92 -6.41 -26.59
C ALA A 24 -17.62 -7.16 -25.27
N SER A 25 -18.07 -8.41 -25.17
CA SER A 25 -17.74 -9.27 -24.04
C SER A 25 -16.25 -9.68 -24.10
N ALA A 26 -15.65 -10.06 -22.96
CA ALA A 26 -14.27 -10.53 -22.90
C ALA A 26 -13.98 -11.70 -23.87
N ALA A 27 -15.00 -12.47 -24.26
CA ALA A 27 -14.89 -13.52 -25.27
C ALA A 27 -14.64 -12.97 -26.69
N SER A 28 -15.18 -11.78 -27.00
CA SER A 28 -14.96 -11.09 -28.30
C SER A 28 -13.53 -10.57 -28.44
N CYS A 29 -12.89 -10.12 -27.35
CA CYS A 29 -11.45 -9.76 -27.37
C CYS A 29 -10.55 -10.98 -27.61
N LEU A 30 -10.92 -12.16 -27.09
CA LEU A 30 -10.16 -13.40 -27.26
C LEU A 30 -10.23 -13.94 -28.71
N LEU A 31 -11.36 -13.76 -29.39
CA LEU A 31 -11.51 -14.07 -30.82
C LEU A 31 -10.69 -13.12 -31.69
N ALA A 32 -10.74 -11.81 -31.41
CA ALA A 32 -9.92 -10.82 -32.13
C ALA A 32 -8.42 -11.09 -31.97
N PHE A 33 -7.97 -11.57 -30.81
CA PHE A 33 -6.56 -11.91 -30.57
C PHE A 33 -6.13 -13.23 -31.25
N LYS A 34 -7.05 -14.18 -31.47
CA LYS A 34 -6.78 -15.42 -32.21
C LYS A 34 -6.75 -15.22 -33.72
N GLU A 35 -7.52 -14.26 -34.25
CA GLU A 35 -7.62 -13.99 -35.70
C GLU A 35 -6.56 -13.01 -36.20
N SER A 36 -6.02 -12.14 -35.34
CA SER A 36 -4.94 -11.23 -35.72
C SER A 36 -3.59 -11.97 -35.69
N GLY A 37 -3.15 -12.49 -36.83
CA GLY A 37 -1.82 -13.06 -37.08
C GLY A 37 -0.67 -12.05 -36.96
N HIS A 38 -0.62 -11.28 -35.86
CA HIS A 38 0.46 -10.35 -35.60
C HIS A 38 1.71 -11.12 -35.18
N ARG A 39 2.68 -11.15 -36.11
CA ARG A 39 4.09 -11.40 -35.80
C ARG A 39 4.46 -10.60 -34.55
N VAL A 40 4.77 -11.31 -33.47
CA VAL A 40 5.35 -10.72 -32.26
C VAL A 40 6.71 -10.16 -32.65
N ALA A 41 6.76 -8.88 -33.00
CA ALA A 41 8.00 -8.17 -33.18
C ALA A 41 8.69 -8.15 -31.81
N ALA A 42 9.74 -8.96 -31.68
CA ALA A 42 10.60 -8.96 -30.50
C ALA A 42 11.15 -7.54 -30.32
N LEU A 43 10.58 -6.79 -29.38
CA LEU A 43 11.18 -5.56 -28.88
C LEU A 43 12.53 -5.95 -28.26
N LYS A 44 13.62 -5.78 -28.99
CA LYS A 44 14.98 -5.80 -28.44
C LYS A 44 15.06 -4.66 -27.42
N ARG A 45 14.83 -4.98 -26.14
CA ARG A 45 15.02 -4.04 -25.03
C ARG A 45 16.52 -3.86 -24.81
N SER A 46 17.09 -2.80 -25.35
CA SER A 46 18.49 -2.37 -25.12
C SER A 46 18.63 -1.64 -23.78
N SER A 47 18.22 -2.27 -22.68
CA SER A 47 18.38 -1.72 -21.32
C SER A 47 18.67 -2.87 -20.36
N PRO A 48 19.57 -2.69 -19.38
CA PRO A 48 19.87 -3.74 -18.40
C PRO A 48 18.57 -4.18 -17.71
N PRO A 49 18.43 -5.46 -17.33
CA PRO A 49 17.19 -5.98 -16.77
C PRO A 49 16.80 -5.12 -15.56
N LEU A 50 15.64 -4.48 -15.65
CA LEU A 50 15.09 -3.69 -14.56
C LEU A 50 14.77 -4.65 -13.42
N ALA A 51 15.62 -4.69 -12.39
CA ALA A 51 15.38 -5.54 -11.23
C ALA A 51 14.02 -5.20 -10.61
N LEU A 52 13.12 -6.18 -10.58
CA LEU A 52 11.78 -6.01 -10.02
C LEU A 52 11.89 -5.99 -8.49
N GLN A 53 11.53 -4.88 -7.87
CA GLN A 53 11.52 -4.80 -6.40
C GLN A 53 10.24 -5.43 -5.84
N VAL A 54 10.37 -6.52 -5.09
CA VAL A 54 9.24 -7.18 -4.43
C VAL A 54 9.39 -7.13 -2.92
N ARG A 55 8.25 -7.10 -2.24
CA ARG A 55 8.19 -7.04 -0.78
C ARG A 55 7.78 -8.37 -0.19
N TYR A 56 8.63 -8.91 0.69
CA TYR A 56 8.37 -10.13 1.44
C TYR A 56 8.06 -9.80 2.89
N ARG A 57 6.92 -10.26 3.39
CA ARG A 57 6.45 -9.98 4.76
C ARG A 57 6.42 -11.27 5.58
N TYR A 58 7.07 -11.23 6.74
CA TYR A 58 7.20 -12.36 7.67
C TYR A 58 6.74 -11.99 9.08
N ARG A 59 6.37 -13.00 9.86
CA ARG A 59 5.94 -12.82 11.25
C ARG A 59 7.13 -12.76 12.20
N LEU A 60 7.10 -11.77 13.10
CA LEU A 60 8.10 -11.59 14.16
C LEU A 60 7.55 -11.99 15.54
N TYR A 61 8.44 -12.51 16.38
CA TYR A 61 8.16 -12.88 17.77
C TYR A 61 9.18 -12.28 18.74
N PRO A 62 9.17 -10.95 18.95
CA PRO A 62 10.10 -10.30 19.85
C PRO A 62 9.88 -10.69 21.32
N THR A 63 10.96 -10.78 22.10
CA THR A 63 10.91 -10.92 23.57
C THR A 63 10.38 -9.65 24.25
N PRO A 64 9.99 -9.70 25.54
CA PRO A 64 9.53 -8.49 26.25
C PRO A 64 10.51 -7.32 26.20
N GLY A 65 11.81 -7.56 26.39
CA GLY A 65 12.85 -6.52 26.28
C GLY A 65 12.94 -5.95 24.87
N GLN A 66 12.90 -6.80 23.84
CA GLN A 66 12.90 -6.37 22.44
C GLN A 66 11.66 -5.55 22.09
N LYS A 67 10.48 -5.90 22.63
CA LYS A 67 9.25 -5.10 22.45
C LYS A 67 9.40 -3.69 23.01
N GLN A 68 10.07 -3.53 24.14
CA GLN A 68 10.33 -2.21 24.73
C GLN A 68 11.31 -1.41 23.87
N ALA A 69 12.41 -2.03 23.42
CA ALA A 69 13.38 -1.39 22.53
C ALA A 69 12.74 -0.94 21.21
N LEU A 70 11.93 -1.81 20.58
CA LEU A 70 11.14 -1.47 19.39
C LEU A 70 10.14 -0.34 19.66
N ALA A 71 9.47 -0.34 20.81
CA ALA A 71 8.54 0.72 21.16
C ALA A 71 9.22 2.08 21.29
N ARG A 72 10.42 2.14 21.92
CA ARG A 72 11.25 3.36 21.97
C ARG A 72 11.60 3.80 20.55
N GLN A 73 12.10 2.89 19.72
CA GLN A 73 12.48 3.18 18.35
C GLN A 73 11.33 3.71 17.48
N PHE A 74 10.15 3.09 17.56
CA PHE A 74 8.96 3.60 16.90
C PHE A 74 8.54 4.98 17.42
N GLY A 75 8.64 5.20 18.73
CA GLY A 75 8.37 6.48 19.36
C GLY A 75 9.30 7.59 18.84
N CYS A 76 10.60 7.32 18.77
CA CYS A 76 11.58 8.27 18.24
C CYS A 76 11.34 8.55 16.75
N CYS A 77 11.08 7.53 15.93
CA CYS A 77 10.77 7.73 14.51
C CYS A 77 9.48 8.54 14.30
N HIS A 78 8.48 8.31 15.16
CA HIS A 78 7.22 9.05 15.17
C HIS A 78 7.44 10.55 15.43
N VAL A 79 8.25 10.87 16.45
CA VAL A 79 8.57 12.25 16.81
C VAL A 79 9.41 12.92 15.72
N VAL A 80 10.50 12.29 15.27
CA VAL A 80 11.34 12.84 14.20
C VAL A 80 10.55 13.08 12.91
N TRP A 81 9.64 12.18 12.54
CA TRP A 81 8.75 12.41 11.39
C TRP A 81 7.89 13.66 11.57
N ASN A 82 7.27 13.82 12.73
CA ASN A 82 6.39 14.96 13.00
C ASN A 82 7.17 16.28 13.13
N ASP A 83 8.35 16.24 13.76
CA ASP A 83 9.25 17.39 13.93
C ASP A 83 9.79 17.90 12.58
N VAL A 84 9.95 17.02 11.58
CA VAL A 84 10.26 17.43 10.20
C VAL A 84 9.01 17.88 9.44
N LEU A 85 7.88 17.20 9.63
CA LEU A 85 6.66 17.47 8.88
C LEU A 85 6.09 18.87 9.15
N ALA A 86 6.07 19.31 10.41
CA ALA A 86 5.52 20.61 10.81
C ALA A 86 6.20 21.81 10.11
N PRO A 87 7.54 21.96 10.16
CA PRO A 87 8.21 23.03 9.43
C PRO A 87 8.10 22.85 7.91
N SER A 88 8.17 21.61 7.38
CA SER A 88 8.00 21.37 5.95
C SER A 88 6.64 21.84 5.41
N GLN A 89 5.55 21.66 6.17
CA GLN A 89 4.23 22.18 5.80
C GLN A 89 4.17 23.70 5.86
N SER A 90 4.81 24.32 6.86
CA SER A 90 4.82 25.77 7.03
C SER A 90 5.63 26.46 5.92
N ILE A 91 6.82 25.95 5.62
CA ILE A 91 7.69 26.41 4.51
C ILE A 91 6.95 26.35 3.18
N TYR A 92 6.14 25.31 2.97
CA TYR A 92 5.31 25.20 1.78
C TYR A 92 4.24 26.29 1.70
N GLN A 93 3.50 26.51 2.78
CA GLN A 93 2.46 27.54 2.85
C GLN A 93 3.04 28.94 2.63
N GLU A 94 4.26 29.18 3.10
CA GLU A 94 4.99 30.44 2.94
C GLU A 94 5.68 30.59 1.56
N GLY A 95 5.63 29.57 0.70
CA GLY A 95 6.29 29.60 -0.62
C GLY A 95 7.82 29.60 -0.57
N ARG A 96 8.42 29.21 0.56
CA ARG A 96 9.88 29.20 0.76
C ARG A 96 10.50 27.94 0.15
N LYS A 97 11.80 28.03 -0.17
CA LYS A 97 12.57 26.90 -0.70
C LYS A 97 12.60 25.74 0.31
N TYR A 98 12.22 24.54 -0.15
CA TYR A 98 12.24 23.34 0.68
C TYR A 98 13.68 22.99 1.11
N PRO A 99 13.94 22.79 2.42
CA PRO A 99 15.28 22.49 2.92
C PRO A 99 15.73 21.09 2.45
N GLY A 100 17.03 20.94 2.19
CA GLY A 100 17.60 19.66 1.78
C GLY A 100 17.49 18.60 2.88
N GLY A 101 17.41 17.32 2.51
CA GLY A 101 17.30 16.21 3.46
C GLY A 101 18.41 16.17 4.53
N GLY A 102 19.64 16.58 4.17
CA GLY A 102 20.76 16.69 5.12
C GLY A 102 20.57 17.79 6.18
N GLU A 103 20.00 18.93 5.79
CA GLU A 103 19.68 20.03 6.72
C GLU A 103 18.58 19.61 7.70
N LEU A 104 17.53 18.96 7.20
CA LEU A 104 16.45 18.42 8.02
C LEU A 104 16.96 17.39 9.04
N GLN A 105 17.88 16.52 8.64
CA GLN A 105 18.53 15.57 9.56
C GLN A 105 19.36 16.26 10.62
N ARG A 106 20.16 17.28 10.24
CA ARG A 106 20.98 18.03 11.21
C ARG A 106 20.10 18.71 12.26
N ARG A 107 19.01 19.36 11.86
CA ARG A 107 18.10 20.05 12.77
C ARG A 107 17.32 19.07 13.66
N CYS A 108 16.62 18.12 13.05
CA CYS A 108 15.65 17.28 13.75
C CYS A 108 16.26 16.04 14.44
N ILE A 109 17.53 15.74 14.18
CA ILE A 109 18.25 14.63 14.81
C ILE A 109 19.46 15.16 15.56
N THR A 110 20.45 15.74 14.87
CA THR A 110 21.75 16.06 15.47
C THR A 110 21.67 17.17 16.51
N GLN A 111 20.99 18.28 16.20
CA GLN A 111 20.78 19.39 17.14
C GLN A 111 19.73 19.02 18.18
N ALA A 112 18.64 18.38 17.78
CA ALA A 112 17.62 17.90 18.71
C ALA A 112 18.20 17.01 19.82
N LYS A 113 19.09 16.06 19.49
CA LYS A 113 19.75 15.18 20.48
C LYS A 113 20.55 15.92 21.56
N ARG A 114 20.99 17.16 21.31
CA ARG A 114 21.74 17.98 22.27
C ARG A 114 20.84 18.76 23.23
N THR A 115 19.54 18.80 22.96
CA THR A 115 18.56 19.46 23.83
C THR A 115 18.09 18.47 24.89
N GLU A 116 17.91 18.93 26.13
CA GLU A 116 17.45 18.09 27.25
C GLU A 116 16.11 17.38 26.91
N GLU A 117 15.16 18.10 26.31
CA GLU A 117 13.84 17.61 25.89
C GLU A 117 13.85 16.48 24.86
N ARG A 118 14.97 16.31 24.14
CA ARG A 118 15.11 15.41 22.99
C ARG A 118 16.35 14.51 23.09
N SER A 119 17.03 14.52 24.24
CA SER A 119 18.21 13.70 24.56
C SER A 119 17.97 12.19 24.37
N TRP A 120 16.76 11.72 24.70
CA TRP A 120 16.29 10.33 24.54
C TRP A 120 16.29 9.83 23.08
N LEU A 121 16.41 10.70 22.06
CA LEU A 121 16.65 10.28 20.68
C LEU A 121 18.00 9.55 20.50
N SER A 122 18.93 9.70 21.45
CA SER A 122 20.22 9.01 21.46
C SER A 122 20.14 7.55 21.90
N GLU A 123 19.04 7.13 22.53
CA GLU A 123 18.83 5.74 22.97
C GLU A 123 18.62 4.77 21.80
N VAL A 124 18.23 5.29 20.62
CA VAL A 124 17.89 4.49 19.44
C VAL A 124 18.92 4.68 18.33
N SER A 125 18.93 3.73 17.38
CA SER A 125 19.87 3.83 16.26
C SER A 125 19.61 5.06 15.40
N ALA A 126 20.67 5.83 15.15
CA ALA A 126 20.63 7.02 14.31
C ALA A 126 20.22 6.72 12.86
N SER A 127 20.59 5.55 12.33
CA SER A 127 20.25 5.15 10.96
C SER A 127 18.75 5.10 10.72
N VAL A 128 17.98 4.69 11.73
CA VAL A 128 16.53 4.54 11.64
C VAL A 128 15.86 5.92 11.69
N LEU A 129 16.39 6.82 12.51
CA LEU A 129 15.92 8.21 12.55
C LEU A 129 16.18 8.91 11.21
N GLN A 130 17.39 8.77 10.67
CA GLN A 130 17.75 9.32 9.36
C GLN A 130 16.86 8.75 8.26
N GLN A 131 16.57 7.45 8.30
CA GLN A 131 15.69 6.82 7.33
C GLN A 131 14.25 7.36 7.43
N SER A 132 13.75 7.66 8.64
CA SER A 132 12.44 8.31 8.80
C SER A 132 12.39 9.70 8.15
N VAL A 133 13.48 10.47 8.20
CA VAL A 133 13.58 11.76 7.50
C VAL A 133 13.63 11.56 5.98
N ARG A 134 14.41 10.60 5.49
CA ARG A 134 14.49 10.27 4.04
C ARG A 134 13.15 9.80 3.48
N ASP A 135 12.42 8.97 4.23
CA ASP A 135 11.10 8.48 3.82
C ASP A 135 10.09 9.65 3.72
N LEU A 136 10.18 10.64 4.62
CA LEU A 136 9.35 11.84 4.57
C LEU A 136 9.70 12.76 3.41
N ASP A 137 10.99 13.03 3.22
CA ASP A 137 11.52 13.82 2.11
C ASP A 137 11.11 13.24 0.75
N LYS A 138 11.22 11.90 0.59
CA LYS A 138 10.72 11.20 -0.59
C LYS A 138 9.21 11.34 -0.77
N ALA A 139 8.43 11.21 0.31
CA ALA A 139 6.98 11.38 0.25
C ALA A 139 6.56 12.80 -0.13
N PHE A 140 7.28 13.81 0.38
CA PHE A 140 7.05 15.22 0.02
C PHE A 140 7.39 15.50 -1.44
N ARG A 141 8.53 15.03 -1.94
CA ARG A 141 8.92 15.20 -3.36
C ARG A 141 7.91 14.56 -4.29
N PHE A 142 7.50 13.32 -4.03
CA PHE A 142 6.47 12.69 -4.85
C PHE A 142 5.14 13.43 -4.81
N TRP A 143 4.74 13.91 -3.64
CA TRP A 143 3.54 14.71 -3.53
C TRP A 143 3.65 15.99 -4.37
N TRP A 144 4.80 16.67 -4.29
CA TRP A 144 5.10 17.86 -5.09
C TRP A 144 5.02 17.60 -6.60
N GLU A 145 5.73 16.59 -7.06
CA GLU A 145 5.80 16.18 -8.48
C GLU A 145 4.43 15.72 -9.00
N SER A 146 3.59 15.17 -8.12
CA SER A 146 2.26 14.65 -8.50
C SER A 146 1.24 15.74 -8.85
N LYS A 147 1.53 17.03 -8.59
CA LYS A 147 0.62 18.16 -8.86
C LYS A 147 -0.82 17.92 -8.38
N GLY A 148 -0.97 17.37 -7.16
CA GLY A 148 -2.28 17.12 -6.54
C GLY A 148 -2.90 15.74 -6.81
N LYS A 149 -2.26 14.87 -7.60
CA LYS A 149 -2.72 13.48 -7.79
C LYS A 149 -2.50 12.61 -6.56
N VAL A 150 -1.51 12.93 -5.74
CA VAL A 150 -1.20 12.24 -4.49
C VAL A 150 -1.59 13.13 -3.30
N ARG A 151 -1.97 12.51 -2.18
CA ARG A 151 -2.27 13.23 -0.93
C ARG A 151 -0.98 13.64 -0.21
N ALA A 152 -1.00 14.82 0.40
CA ALA A 152 0.11 15.32 1.19
C ALA A 152 0.49 14.39 2.37
N PRO A 153 1.76 14.34 2.78
CA PRO A 153 2.18 13.66 4.00
C PRO A 153 1.43 14.16 5.23
N ARG A 154 1.08 13.23 6.13
CA ARG A 154 0.28 13.52 7.34
C ARG A 154 1.04 13.24 8.62
N PHE A 155 0.66 13.94 9.68
CA PHE A 155 1.16 13.67 11.03
C PHE A 155 0.85 12.23 11.42
N LYS A 156 1.88 11.52 11.87
CA LYS A 156 1.71 10.18 12.40
C LYS A 156 1.03 10.29 13.77
N LYS A 157 0.24 9.28 14.14
CA LYS A 157 -0.41 9.18 15.45
C LYS A 157 0.13 7.97 16.19
N ARG A 158 0.35 8.07 17.51
CA ARG A 158 0.82 6.92 18.31
C ARG A 158 -0.10 5.70 18.28
N SER A 159 -1.38 5.92 17.98
CA SER A 159 -2.40 4.86 17.96
C SER A 159 -2.58 4.14 16.62
N THR A 160 -1.84 4.52 15.57
CA THR A 160 -1.85 3.80 14.29
C THR A 160 -0.76 2.73 14.26
N ALA A 161 -0.68 1.98 13.16
CA ALA A 161 0.44 1.06 12.95
C ALA A 161 1.77 1.82 13.07
N GLN A 162 2.73 1.18 13.75
CA GLN A 162 4.04 1.76 14.03
C GLN A 162 5.08 1.04 13.19
N SER A 163 6.03 1.76 12.63
CA SER A 163 7.08 1.17 11.81
C SER A 163 8.42 1.84 11.99
N ALA A 164 9.48 1.05 11.80
CA ALA A 164 10.86 1.48 11.73
C ALA A 164 11.51 0.81 10.52
N ARG A 165 12.04 1.61 9.61
CA ARG A 165 12.71 1.15 8.40
C ARG A 165 14.20 1.39 8.50
N ILE A 166 14.97 0.43 8.00
CA ILE A 166 16.41 0.54 7.77
C ILE A 166 16.78 -0.03 6.41
N CYS A 167 17.86 0.48 5.84
CA CYS A 167 18.33 0.17 4.51
C CYS A 167 19.81 -0.21 4.54
N GLY A 168 20.26 -0.96 3.54
CA GLY A 168 21.68 -1.28 3.37
C GLY A 168 22.25 -2.13 4.51
N ARG A 169 23.49 -1.83 4.90
CA ARG A 169 24.32 -2.68 5.77
C ARG A 169 23.97 -2.62 7.26
N ASP A 170 23.04 -1.76 7.66
CA ASP A 170 22.66 -1.59 9.07
C ASP A 170 21.85 -2.75 9.64
N PHE A 171 21.45 -3.71 8.81
CA PHE A 171 20.81 -4.94 9.25
C PHE A 171 21.42 -6.15 8.58
N ARG A 172 21.28 -7.28 9.25
CA ARG A 172 21.68 -8.58 8.72
C ARG A 172 20.56 -9.57 8.94
N THR A 173 20.24 -10.33 7.91
CA THR A 173 19.42 -11.54 8.03
C THR A 173 20.27 -12.65 8.65
N THR A 174 19.66 -13.45 9.51
CA THR A 174 20.25 -14.63 10.14
C THR A 174 19.33 -15.82 9.93
N ASP A 175 19.82 -17.04 10.16
CA ASP A 175 19.00 -18.25 10.01
C ASP A 175 17.76 -18.22 10.91
N ARG A 176 17.87 -17.60 12.09
CA ARG A 176 16.77 -17.48 13.07
C ARG A 176 15.94 -16.21 12.89
N GLY A 177 16.43 -15.23 12.15
CA GLY A 177 15.64 -14.06 11.77
C GLY A 177 16.43 -12.85 11.31
N VAL A 178 16.34 -11.74 12.04
CA VAL A 178 16.95 -10.48 11.59
C VAL A 178 17.55 -9.72 12.76
N HIS A 179 18.81 -9.33 12.63
CA HIS A 179 19.44 -8.41 13.57
C HIS A 179 19.04 -6.97 13.25
N PHE A 180 18.51 -6.28 14.24
CA PHE A 180 18.08 -4.89 14.12
C PHE A 180 18.87 -4.02 15.11
N PRO A 181 19.43 -2.86 14.68
CA PRO A 181 20.26 -2.00 15.52
C PRO A 181 19.59 -1.62 16.84
N LYS A 182 20.34 -1.71 17.96
CA LYS A 182 19.90 -1.40 19.33
C LYS A 182 18.72 -2.24 19.85
N VAL A 183 18.26 -3.24 19.08
CA VAL A 183 17.23 -4.21 19.48
C VAL A 183 17.80 -5.62 19.57
N GLY A 184 18.81 -5.93 18.76
CA GLY A 184 19.45 -7.25 18.70
C GLY A 184 18.78 -8.17 17.69
N GLU A 185 18.96 -9.48 17.87
CA GLU A 185 18.43 -10.50 16.97
C GLU A 185 16.95 -10.80 17.24
N LEU A 186 16.11 -10.51 16.25
CA LEU A 186 14.68 -10.73 16.30
C LEU A 186 14.31 -12.04 15.61
N LYS A 187 13.67 -12.94 16.37
CA LYS A 187 13.18 -14.21 15.86
C LYS A 187 12.10 -14.00 14.79
N LEU A 188 12.35 -14.53 13.60
CA LEU A 188 11.40 -14.58 12.49
C LEU A 188 10.87 -16.00 12.30
N HIS A 189 9.66 -16.09 11.77
CA HIS A 189 9.18 -17.32 11.16
C HIS A 189 9.33 -17.22 9.64
N TRP A 190 10.36 -17.88 9.11
CA TRP A 190 10.62 -17.98 7.68
C TRP A 190 9.59 -18.91 7.02
N SER A 191 8.53 -18.33 6.46
CA SER A 191 7.51 -19.10 5.73
C SER A 191 7.94 -19.43 4.29
N ARG A 192 8.98 -18.78 3.78
CA ARG A 192 9.58 -18.96 2.44
C ARG A 192 10.97 -18.32 2.41
N PRO A 193 11.94 -18.86 1.64
CA PRO A 193 13.25 -18.24 1.50
C PRO A 193 13.15 -16.87 0.81
N LEU A 194 14.14 -16.01 1.05
CA LEU A 194 14.31 -14.77 0.29
C LEU A 194 15.04 -15.10 -1.02
N PRO A 195 14.58 -14.59 -2.18
CA PRO A 195 15.21 -14.88 -3.46
C PRO A 195 16.59 -14.23 -3.62
N SER A 196 16.82 -13.11 -2.94
CA SER A 196 18.08 -12.37 -2.95
C SER A 196 18.29 -11.64 -1.62
N PRO A 197 19.52 -11.19 -1.32
CA PRO A 197 19.77 -10.37 -0.14
C PRO A 197 18.89 -9.10 -0.14
N PRO A 198 18.17 -8.81 0.96
CA PRO A 198 17.24 -7.70 0.98
C PRO A 198 17.95 -6.33 1.03
N SER A 199 17.43 -5.37 0.27
CA SER A 199 17.92 -3.99 0.22
C SER A 199 17.46 -3.15 1.43
N SER A 200 16.28 -3.47 1.98
CA SER A 200 15.76 -2.81 3.18
C SER A 200 14.90 -3.73 4.03
N CYS A 201 14.90 -3.46 5.34
CA CYS A 201 14.06 -4.13 6.33
C CYS A 201 13.19 -3.10 7.04
N THR A 202 11.88 -3.34 7.07
CA THR A 202 10.93 -2.54 7.85
C THR A 202 10.26 -3.42 8.89
N ILE A 203 10.46 -3.10 10.17
CA ILE A 203 9.70 -3.71 11.25
C ILE A 203 8.42 -2.93 11.44
N VAL A 204 7.30 -3.63 11.42
CA VAL A 204 5.95 -3.06 11.57
C VAL A 204 5.26 -3.71 12.76
N LYS A 205 4.67 -2.89 13.61
CA LYS A 205 3.70 -3.30 14.63
C LYS A 205 2.31 -2.89 14.18
N ASP A 206 1.49 -3.87 13.85
CA ASP A 206 0.09 -3.66 13.48
C ASP A 206 -0.71 -3.18 14.70
N CYS A 207 -1.86 -2.53 14.45
CA CYS A 207 -2.79 -2.07 15.50
C CYS A 207 -3.22 -3.15 16.52
N PRO A 208 -3.45 -4.44 16.17
CA PRO A 208 -3.67 -5.52 17.13
C PRO A 208 -2.44 -5.93 17.98
N GLY A 209 -1.28 -5.31 17.81
CA GLY A 209 -0.06 -5.59 18.56
C GLY A 209 0.81 -6.72 17.98
N ARG A 210 0.62 -7.05 16.70
CA ARG A 210 1.36 -8.08 15.97
C ARG A 210 2.58 -7.48 15.30
N TYR A 211 3.72 -8.16 15.33
CA TYR A 211 4.96 -7.68 14.72
C TYR A 211 5.25 -8.41 13.41
N PHE A 212 5.74 -7.67 12.41
CA PHE A 212 6.11 -8.19 11.11
C PHE A 212 7.43 -7.56 10.64
N ALA A 213 8.27 -8.34 9.97
CA ALA A 213 9.37 -7.81 9.18
C ALA A 213 8.96 -7.80 7.72
N SER A 214 9.24 -6.69 7.05
CA SER A 214 9.00 -6.50 5.63
C SER A 214 10.32 -6.22 4.95
N PHE A 215 10.78 -7.17 4.14
CA PHE A 215 11.99 -7.06 3.35
C PHE A 215 11.66 -6.59 1.94
N VAL A 216 12.46 -5.69 1.40
CA VAL A 216 12.47 -5.38 -0.04
C VAL A 216 13.62 -6.16 -0.65
N VAL A 217 13.33 -6.98 -1.64
CA VAL A 217 14.31 -7.78 -2.38
C VAL A 217 14.23 -7.41 -3.85
N ASP A 218 15.40 -7.38 -4.49
CA ASP A 218 15.51 -7.17 -5.92
C ASP A 218 15.44 -8.56 -6.58
N LEU A 219 14.42 -8.76 -7.41
CA LEU A 219 14.30 -9.96 -8.24
C LEU A 219 14.88 -9.64 -9.60
N GLU A 220 15.84 -10.48 -10.02
CA GLU A 220 16.23 -10.53 -11.41
C GLU A 220 15.02 -10.97 -12.23
N ASP A 221 14.78 -10.25 -13.32
CA ASP A 221 13.74 -10.60 -14.28
C ASP A 221 14.18 -11.93 -14.91
N ARG A 222 13.67 -13.05 -14.36
CA ARG A 222 13.87 -14.35 -14.98
C ARG A 222 12.91 -14.38 -16.14
N ASP A 223 13.44 -14.43 -17.36
CA ASP A 223 12.69 -14.83 -18.53
C ASP A 223 12.03 -16.18 -18.22
N LEU A 224 10.74 -16.15 -17.89
CA LEU A 224 9.96 -17.36 -17.81
C LEU A 224 9.90 -17.91 -19.23
N SER A 225 10.56 -19.05 -19.45
CA SER A 225 10.51 -19.72 -20.75
C SER A 225 9.04 -19.85 -21.16
N PRO A 226 8.66 -19.50 -22.40
CA PRO A 226 7.27 -19.61 -22.83
C PRO A 226 6.85 -21.08 -22.73
N VAL A 227 5.99 -21.38 -21.76
CA VAL A 227 5.31 -22.67 -21.69
C VAL A 227 4.08 -22.53 -22.57
N PHE A 228 3.89 -23.42 -23.54
CA PHE A 228 2.65 -23.46 -24.31
C PHE A 228 1.52 -23.90 -23.37
N GLY A 229 0.71 -22.95 -22.89
CA GLY A 229 -0.32 -23.17 -21.89
C GLY A 229 -1.65 -22.49 -22.22
N GLN A 230 -2.65 -22.69 -21.36
CA GLN A 230 -3.96 -22.07 -21.48
C GLN A 230 -3.90 -20.57 -21.16
N ASN A 231 -4.70 -19.79 -21.89
CA ASN A 231 -4.89 -18.36 -21.68
C ASN A 231 -6.26 -18.15 -21.06
N ILE A 232 -6.33 -17.34 -20.00
CA ILE A 232 -7.60 -17.07 -19.29
C ILE A 232 -7.93 -15.59 -19.29
N GLY A 233 -9.17 -15.26 -19.65
CA GLY A 233 -9.73 -13.93 -19.49
C GLY A 233 -10.42 -13.81 -18.12
N ILE A 234 -10.23 -12.71 -17.41
CA ILE A 234 -10.87 -12.42 -16.12
C ILE A 234 -11.68 -11.13 -16.23
N ASP A 235 -13.00 -11.24 -16.03
CA ASP A 235 -13.94 -10.12 -15.87
C ASP A 235 -14.19 -9.88 -14.38
N LEU A 236 -13.94 -8.66 -13.90
CA LEU A 236 -14.07 -8.29 -12.48
C LEU A 236 -15.40 -7.56 -12.23
N GLY A 237 -16.21 -8.07 -11.30
CA GLY A 237 -17.55 -7.54 -11.04
C GLY A 237 -17.86 -7.24 -9.57
N LEU A 238 -19.02 -6.61 -9.33
CA LEU A 238 -19.57 -6.41 -7.99
C LEU A 238 -20.43 -7.60 -7.54
N ALA A 239 -21.19 -8.21 -8.47
CA ALA A 239 -22.04 -9.37 -8.19
C ALA A 239 -21.20 -10.66 -8.06
N SER A 240 -20.24 -10.83 -8.95
CA SER A 240 -19.20 -11.86 -8.91
C SER A 240 -17.85 -11.14 -8.83
N LEU A 241 -16.98 -11.56 -7.90
CA LEU A 241 -15.65 -10.95 -7.76
C LEU A 241 -14.85 -11.07 -9.05
N ALA A 242 -14.87 -12.26 -9.64
CA ALA A 242 -14.20 -12.58 -10.89
C ALA A 242 -15.02 -13.64 -11.64
N VAL A 243 -15.12 -13.50 -12.95
CA VAL A 243 -15.66 -14.50 -13.87
C VAL A 243 -14.55 -14.84 -14.86
N THR A 244 -14.20 -16.11 -15.00
CA THR A 244 -13.20 -16.55 -15.96
C THR A 244 -13.83 -16.84 -17.32
N SER A 245 -13.03 -16.78 -18.38
CA SER A 245 -13.44 -17.20 -19.74
C SER A 245 -13.93 -18.64 -19.80
N ASP A 246 -13.47 -19.49 -18.88
CA ASP A 246 -13.86 -20.90 -18.77
C ASP A 246 -15.20 -21.08 -18.02
N GLY A 247 -15.83 -19.99 -17.61
CA GLY A 247 -17.14 -19.98 -16.97
C GLY A 247 -17.12 -20.12 -15.45
N GLU A 248 -15.94 -20.21 -14.81
CA GLU A 248 -15.84 -20.22 -13.35
C GLU A 248 -16.26 -18.85 -12.78
N LYS A 249 -17.15 -18.86 -11.79
CA LYS A 249 -17.62 -17.65 -11.11
C LYS A 249 -17.15 -17.64 -9.66
N ILE A 250 -16.27 -16.71 -9.34
CA ILE A 250 -15.79 -16.50 -7.96
C ILE A 250 -16.70 -15.48 -7.28
N ALA A 251 -17.45 -15.90 -6.26
CA ALA A 251 -18.35 -15.03 -5.53
C ALA A 251 -17.60 -14.06 -4.58
N PRO A 252 -18.06 -12.81 -4.39
CA PRO A 252 -17.44 -11.86 -3.48
C PRO A 252 -17.65 -12.28 -2.02
N PRO A 253 -16.59 -12.28 -1.19
CA PRO A 253 -16.68 -12.78 0.18
C PRO A 253 -17.41 -11.77 1.08
N LYS A 254 -18.43 -12.21 1.81
CA LYS A 254 -19.23 -11.36 2.72
C LYS A 254 -18.62 -11.23 4.12
N PHE A 255 -17.29 -11.27 4.26
CA PHE A 255 -16.61 -11.27 5.57
C PHE A 255 -16.88 -10.00 6.40
N LEU A 256 -16.87 -8.83 5.76
CA LEU A 256 -17.16 -7.58 6.45
C LEU A 256 -18.61 -7.56 6.95
N ARG A 257 -19.57 -7.98 6.11
CA ARG A 257 -21.00 -8.03 6.46
C ARG A 257 -21.24 -8.90 7.69
N ALA A 258 -20.61 -10.08 7.75
CA ALA A 258 -20.67 -10.95 8.93
C ALA A 258 -20.07 -10.29 10.19
N ALA A 259 -19.03 -9.47 10.03
CA ALA A 259 -18.38 -8.78 11.14
C ALA A 259 -19.06 -7.46 11.57
N LEU A 260 -20.02 -6.92 10.81
CA LEU A 260 -20.64 -5.62 11.11
C LEU A 260 -21.36 -5.61 12.47
N LYS A 261 -22.16 -6.63 12.78
CA LYS A 261 -22.89 -6.72 14.06
C LYS A 261 -21.93 -6.69 15.27
N PRO A 262 -20.89 -7.54 15.36
CA PRO A 262 -19.92 -7.45 16.45
C PRO A 262 -19.09 -6.16 16.42
N LEU A 263 -18.73 -5.63 15.22
CA LEU A 263 -18.01 -4.35 15.11
C LEU A 263 -18.81 -3.19 15.72
N ARG A 264 -20.10 -3.06 15.38
CA ARG A 264 -20.99 -2.02 15.95
C ARG A 264 -21.05 -2.10 17.48
N ARG A 265 -21.17 -3.31 18.04
CA ARG A 265 -21.17 -3.51 19.50
C ARG A 265 -19.86 -3.05 20.14
N LEU A 266 -18.72 -3.42 19.56
CA LEU A 266 -17.40 -3.03 20.08
C LEU A 266 -17.16 -1.52 19.95
N GLN A 267 -17.57 -0.90 18.83
CA GLN A 267 -17.47 0.54 18.61
C GLN A 267 -18.35 1.34 19.58
N ARG A 268 -19.60 0.89 19.82
CA ARG A 268 -20.48 1.50 20.83
C ARG A 268 -19.85 1.44 22.21
N ASN A 269 -19.34 0.27 22.62
CA ASN A 269 -18.64 0.12 23.90
C ASN A 269 -17.43 1.06 24.01
N LEU A 270 -16.65 1.20 22.94
CA LEU A 270 -15.50 2.10 22.87
C LEU A 270 -15.90 3.57 23.05
N LYS A 271 -17.00 4.02 22.42
CA LYS A 271 -17.52 5.40 22.56
C LYS A 271 -17.79 5.78 24.02
N HIS A 272 -18.26 4.83 24.83
CA HIS A 272 -18.59 5.07 26.24
C HIS A 272 -17.38 5.01 27.17
N LYS A 273 -16.15 4.75 26.67
CA LYS A 273 -14.96 4.70 27.54
C LYS A 273 -14.39 6.09 27.76
N GLN A 274 -14.02 6.36 29.01
CA GLN A 274 -13.31 7.58 29.40
C GLN A 274 -11.99 7.71 28.63
N ARG A 275 -11.74 8.92 28.11
CA ARG A 275 -10.48 9.27 27.43
C ARG A 275 -9.29 9.02 28.35
N GLY A 276 -8.21 8.48 27.79
CA GLY A 276 -6.99 8.17 28.56
C GLY A 276 -7.02 6.89 29.40
N SER A 277 -8.19 6.29 29.67
CA SER A 277 -8.28 5.12 30.55
C SER A 277 -7.67 3.83 29.94
N ASN A 278 -7.14 2.95 30.80
CA ASN A 278 -6.69 1.61 30.38
C ASN A 278 -7.83 0.78 29.75
N ARG A 279 -9.07 0.98 30.22
CA ARG A 279 -10.27 0.35 29.65
C ARG A 279 -10.52 0.80 28.20
N LEU A 280 -10.27 2.07 27.87
CA LEU A 280 -10.31 2.56 26.50
C LEU A 280 -9.26 1.87 25.62
N ALA A 281 -8.02 1.75 26.12
CA ALA A 281 -6.93 1.09 25.37
C ALA A 281 -7.29 -0.37 25.03
N LEU A 282 -7.83 -1.12 26.00
CA LEU A 282 -8.31 -2.49 25.80
C LEU A 282 -9.48 -2.56 24.79
N ALA A 283 -10.44 -1.64 24.87
CA ALA A 283 -11.56 -1.58 23.94
C ALA A 283 -11.10 -1.30 22.50
N ARG A 284 -10.15 -0.37 22.32
CA ARG A 284 -9.50 -0.08 21.02
C ARG A 284 -8.80 -1.30 20.45
N LEU A 285 -8.09 -2.06 21.28
CA LEU A 285 -7.42 -3.29 20.86
C LEU A 285 -8.42 -4.34 20.37
N ARG A 286 -9.57 -4.50 21.05
CA ARG A 286 -10.63 -5.44 20.62
C ARG A 286 -11.19 -5.08 19.25
N VAL A 287 -11.46 -3.79 19.00
CA VAL A 287 -11.89 -3.29 17.69
C VAL A 287 -10.82 -3.56 16.63
N ALA A 288 -9.55 -3.25 16.92
CA ALA A 288 -8.43 -3.47 16.01
C ALA A 288 -8.24 -4.95 15.66
N LYS A 289 -8.40 -5.87 16.62
CA LYS A 289 -8.34 -7.32 16.39
C LYS A 289 -9.43 -7.80 15.42
N LEU A 290 -10.65 -7.29 15.56
CA LEU A 290 -11.75 -7.68 14.67
C LEU A 290 -11.55 -7.14 13.25
N HIS A 291 -11.11 -5.89 13.10
CA HIS A 291 -10.71 -5.35 11.79
C HIS A 291 -9.58 -6.15 11.16
N ALA A 292 -8.54 -6.50 11.93
CA ALA A 292 -7.44 -7.31 11.45
C ALA A 292 -7.91 -8.69 10.99
N LYS A 293 -8.80 -9.35 11.74
CA LYS A 293 -9.38 -10.65 11.33
C LYS A 293 -10.13 -10.56 10.00
N VAL A 294 -10.90 -9.49 9.78
CA VAL A 294 -11.60 -9.29 8.50
C VAL A 294 -10.60 -9.04 7.36
N ALA A 295 -9.58 -8.21 7.60
CA ALA A 295 -8.55 -7.93 6.61
C ALA A 295 -7.73 -9.19 6.24
N ASP A 296 -7.31 -9.97 7.23
CA ASP A 296 -6.55 -11.20 7.02
C ASP A 296 -7.38 -12.24 6.22
N ARG A 297 -8.68 -12.41 6.54
CA ARG A 297 -9.59 -13.29 5.78
C ARG A 297 -9.76 -12.84 4.33
N ARG A 298 -9.88 -11.52 4.10
CA ARG A 298 -9.97 -10.97 2.74
C ARG A 298 -8.69 -11.22 1.96
N LEU A 299 -7.53 -11.00 2.56
CA LEU A 299 -6.24 -11.26 1.91
C LEU A 299 -6.05 -12.74 1.57
N ASP A 300 -6.33 -13.64 2.52
CA ASP A 300 -6.29 -15.09 2.29
C ASP A 300 -7.19 -15.52 1.13
N PHE A 301 -8.44 -15.02 1.12
CA PHE A 301 -9.38 -15.32 0.06
C PHE A 301 -8.96 -14.75 -1.31
N LEU A 302 -8.26 -13.62 -1.38
CA LEU A 302 -7.77 -13.07 -2.65
C LEU A 302 -6.53 -13.82 -3.15
N HIS A 303 -5.62 -14.17 -2.25
CA HIS A 303 -4.34 -14.80 -2.60
C HIS A 303 -4.53 -16.23 -3.12
N LYS A 304 -5.46 -17.01 -2.56
CA LYS A 304 -5.73 -18.39 -3.03
C LYS A 304 -6.09 -18.46 -4.53
N PRO A 305 -7.13 -17.77 -5.02
CA PRO A 305 -7.50 -17.78 -6.43
C PRO A 305 -6.45 -17.06 -7.28
N SER A 306 -5.83 -15.96 -6.83
CA SER A 306 -4.79 -15.30 -7.65
C SER A 306 -3.59 -16.21 -7.88
N THR A 307 -3.11 -16.90 -6.82
CA THR A 307 -1.99 -17.84 -6.93
C THR A 307 -2.37 -19.02 -7.82
N ARG A 308 -3.57 -19.60 -7.62
CA ARG A 308 -4.07 -20.69 -8.47
C ARG A 308 -4.11 -20.28 -9.95
N LEU A 309 -4.75 -19.14 -10.26
CA LEU A 309 -4.88 -18.63 -11.62
C LEU A 309 -3.54 -18.33 -12.28
N ILE A 310 -2.57 -17.79 -11.54
CA ILE A 310 -1.22 -17.52 -12.06
C ILE A 310 -0.44 -18.82 -12.31
N HIS A 311 -0.63 -19.87 -11.49
CA HIS A 311 0.07 -21.15 -11.67
C HIS A 311 -0.55 -22.03 -12.77
N GLU A 312 -1.85 -21.93 -13.00
CA GLU A 312 -2.57 -22.76 -13.97
C GLU A 312 -2.53 -22.19 -15.40
N ASN A 313 -2.24 -20.89 -15.55
CA ASN A 313 -2.37 -20.19 -16.85
C ASN A 313 -1.07 -19.51 -17.26
N GLN A 314 -0.79 -19.55 -18.57
CA GLN A 314 0.39 -18.92 -19.14
C GLN A 314 0.20 -17.40 -19.30
N ALA A 315 -0.99 -17.00 -19.71
CA ALA A 315 -1.37 -15.60 -19.85
C ALA A 315 -2.69 -15.34 -19.15
N VAL A 316 -2.73 -14.24 -18.40
CA VAL A 316 -3.94 -13.76 -17.71
C VAL A 316 -4.30 -12.40 -18.29
N CYS A 317 -5.44 -12.34 -18.97
CA CYS A 317 -5.97 -11.09 -19.52
C CYS A 317 -7.00 -10.52 -18.53
N ILE A 318 -6.79 -9.30 -18.07
CA ILE A 318 -7.70 -8.61 -17.14
C ILE A 318 -8.21 -7.36 -17.85
N GLU A 319 -9.52 -7.17 -17.87
CA GLU A 319 -10.11 -5.92 -18.33
C GLU A 319 -9.87 -4.78 -17.33
N GLU A 320 -9.42 -3.64 -17.85
CA GLU A 320 -9.23 -2.43 -17.05
C GLU A 320 -10.57 -1.69 -16.87
N LYS A 321 -11.23 -1.92 -15.74
CA LYS A 321 -12.36 -1.08 -15.31
C LYS A 321 -11.83 0.19 -14.63
N SER A 322 -11.60 1.25 -15.42
CA SER A 322 -11.24 2.55 -14.87
C SER A 322 -12.43 3.16 -14.10
N THR A 323 -12.49 2.92 -12.79
CA THR A 323 -13.39 3.66 -11.92
C THR A 323 -12.65 4.92 -11.48
N ALA A 324 -12.80 5.99 -12.27
CA ALA A 324 -12.37 7.33 -11.89
C ALA A 324 -13.16 7.77 -10.64
N LEU A 325 -12.62 7.48 -9.46
CA LEU A 325 -13.06 8.14 -8.22
C LEU A 325 -12.60 9.59 -8.29
N ALA A 326 -13.43 10.44 -8.88
CA ALA A 326 -13.28 11.89 -8.82
C ALA A 326 -13.12 12.28 -7.34
N CYS A 327 -11.92 12.74 -6.99
CA CYS A 327 -11.66 13.31 -5.68
C CYS A 327 -12.44 14.63 -5.61
N PRO A 328 -13.31 14.85 -4.60
CA PRO A 328 -13.83 16.18 -4.36
C PRO A 328 -12.62 17.07 -4.06
N GLN A 329 -12.40 18.09 -4.88
CA GLN A 329 -11.51 19.21 -4.55
C GLN A 329 -12.14 19.99 -3.38
N PRO A 330 -11.31 20.66 -2.56
CA PRO A 330 -11.68 21.12 -1.20
C PRO A 330 -12.90 22.04 -1.13
#